data_AF-A0A915Z385-F1
#
_entry.id   AF-A0A915Z385-F1
#
_cell.length_a   1.000
_cell.length_b   1.000
_cell.length_c   1.000
_cell.angle_alpha   90.00
_cell.angle_beta   90.00
_cell.angle_gamma   90.00
#
_symmetry.space_group_name_H-M   'P 1'
#
loop_
_entity.id
_entity.type
_entity.pdbx_description
1 polymer ?
#
loop_
_entity_poly.entity_id
_entity_poly.type
_entity_poly.pdbx_seq_one_letter_code
_entity_poly.pdbx_strand_id
1 'polypeptide(L)'
;MGQSAESVTYDLFWRYPGSYTNRKNQVLNQVNNFLKVKGKFLTLWKEAIEKLQDCFNQLESSINKVRNTIGSTRKISTLTDKYTKEFQSILTKYSDEVLQLNKDDYYSLKYIVQKNKKLEFSLMIENILKLNDFNFDNYKIFKFATNSQEGTMMQLNSNIMAEDINSLRKNLDELKLELKQEERELRNLEAE
;
A
#
# COMPACT_ATOMS: atom_id res chain seq x y z
N MET A 1 -26.72 -38.48 33.45
CA MET A 1 -25.55 -38.70 32.56
C MET A 1 -25.49 -37.51 31.62
N GLY A 2 -24.66 -36.51 31.94
CA GLY A 2 -24.54 -35.30 31.16
C GLY A 2 -23.64 -35.54 29.95
N GLN A 3 -24.14 -35.22 28.76
CA GLN A 3 -23.28 -35.07 27.58
C GLN A 3 -22.31 -33.92 27.86
N SER A 4 -21.01 -34.16 27.70
CA SER A 4 -19.99 -33.12 27.83
C SER A 4 -20.24 -32.04 26.79
N ALA A 5 -19.99 -30.77 27.14
CA ALA A 5 -20.14 -29.65 26.21
C ALA A 5 -19.32 -29.81 24.91
N GLU A 6 -18.27 -30.63 24.94
CA GLU A 6 -17.45 -31.00 23.78
C GLU A 6 -18.20 -31.91 22.79
N SER A 7 -19.07 -32.82 23.23
CA SER A 7 -19.81 -33.67 22.28
C SER A 7 -20.84 -32.87 21.48
N VAL A 8 -21.35 -31.77 22.04
CA VAL A 8 -22.35 -30.89 21.40
C VAL A 8 -21.70 -29.97 20.35
N THR A 9 -20.45 -29.54 20.56
CA THR A 9 -19.73 -28.70 19.59
C THR A 9 -19.28 -29.50 18.36
N TYR A 10 -18.87 -30.76 18.54
CA TYR A 10 -18.56 -31.66 17.43
C TYR A 10 -19.79 -32.03 16.59
N ASP A 11 -20.95 -32.24 17.22
CA ASP A 11 -22.20 -32.58 16.52
C ASP A 11 -22.77 -31.43 15.66
N LEU A 12 -22.54 -30.18 16.07
CA LEU A 12 -22.93 -29.00 15.28
C LEU A 12 -22.02 -28.79 14.05
N PHE A 13 -20.77 -29.25 14.11
CA PHE A 13 -19.80 -29.13 13.02
C PHE A 13 -20.20 -29.96 11.79
N TRP A 14 -20.82 -31.13 12.01
CA TRP A 14 -21.28 -32.03 10.94
C TRP A 14 -22.72 -31.79 10.47
N ARG A 15 -23.48 -30.93 11.15
CA ARG A 15 -24.91 -30.74 10.84
C ARG A 15 -25.17 -29.84 9.62
N TYR A 16 -24.19 -29.05 9.17
CA TYR A 16 -24.28 -28.19 7.97
C TYR A 16 -22.91 -27.97 7.26
N PRO A 17 -22.32 -29.00 6.63
CA PRO A 17 -21.07 -28.86 5.87
C PRO A 17 -21.15 -27.85 4.71
N GLY A 18 -22.35 -27.60 4.17
CA GLY A 18 -22.60 -26.54 3.20
C GLY A 18 -22.39 -25.13 3.75
N SER A 19 -22.61 -24.90 5.06
CA SER A 19 -22.38 -23.60 5.71
C SER A 19 -20.88 -23.31 5.88
N TYR A 20 -20.09 -24.30 6.29
CA TYR A 20 -18.64 -24.14 6.43
C TYR A 20 -17.97 -23.85 5.09
N THR A 21 -18.25 -24.68 4.07
CA THR A 21 -17.68 -24.55 2.73
C THR A 21 -18.03 -23.20 2.10
N ASN A 22 -19.30 -22.76 2.23
CA ASN A 22 -19.73 -21.47 1.73
C ASN A 22 -19.01 -20.29 2.41
N ARG A 23 -18.76 -20.39 3.73
CA ARG A 23 -18.04 -19.36 4.48
C ARG A 23 -16.55 -19.34 4.15
N LYS A 24 -15.89 -20.50 4.00
CA LYS A 24 -14.48 -20.61 3.54
C LYS A 24 -14.34 -19.95 2.16
N ASN A 25 -15.22 -20.29 1.22
CA ASN A 25 -15.25 -19.69 -0.12
C ASN A 25 -15.49 -18.18 -0.09
N GLN A 26 -16.37 -17.69 0.79
CA GLN A 26 -16.60 -16.26 0.96
C GLN A 26 -15.33 -15.52 1.41
N VAL A 27 -14.61 -16.08 2.38
CA VAL A 27 -13.34 -15.50 2.87
C VAL A 27 -12.29 -15.53 1.77
N LEU A 28 -12.12 -16.66 1.06
CA LEU A 28 -11.17 -16.81 -0.04
C LEU A 28 -11.42 -15.81 -1.18
N ASN A 29 -12.67 -15.61 -1.57
CA ASN A 29 -13.01 -14.62 -2.60
C ASN A 29 -12.60 -13.20 -2.20
N GLN A 30 -12.76 -12.85 -0.92
CA GLN A 30 -12.33 -11.54 -0.42
C GLN A 30 -10.82 -11.41 -0.35
N VAL A 31 -10.11 -12.46 0.05
CA VAL A 31 -8.65 -12.50 0.01
C VAL A 31 -8.15 -12.30 -1.43
N ASN A 32 -8.71 -13.02 -2.39
CA ASN A 32 -8.35 -12.91 -3.80
C ASN A 32 -8.61 -11.50 -4.36
N ASN A 33 -9.70 -10.84 -3.96
CA ASN A 33 -9.96 -9.46 -4.32
C ASN A 33 -8.93 -8.51 -3.71
N PHE A 34 -8.63 -8.67 -2.43
CA PHE A 34 -7.62 -7.86 -1.73
C PHE A 34 -6.23 -8.00 -2.36
N LEU A 35 -5.79 -9.22 -2.67
CA LEU A 35 -4.50 -9.45 -3.34
C LEU A 35 -4.43 -8.77 -4.72
N LYS A 36 -5.51 -8.85 -5.52
CA LYS A 36 -5.59 -8.15 -6.80
C LYS A 36 -5.46 -6.63 -6.64
N VAL A 37 -6.09 -6.07 -5.62
CA VAL A 37 -6.05 -4.63 -5.31
C VAL A 37 -4.65 -4.23 -4.85
N LYS A 38 -4.02 -5.02 -3.97
CA LYS A 38 -2.62 -4.84 -3.57
C LYS A 38 -1.67 -4.89 -4.77
N GLY A 39 -1.93 -5.75 -5.74
CA GLY A 39 -1.23 -5.78 -7.03
C GLY A 39 -1.42 -4.50 -7.86
N LYS A 40 -2.65 -4.00 -8.01
CA LYS A 40 -2.92 -2.72 -8.69
C LYS A 40 -2.22 -1.54 -8.01
N PHE A 41 -2.21 -1.53 -6.68
CA PHE A 41 -1.53 -0.56 -5.86
C PHE A 41 -0.01 -0.54 -6.15
N LEU A 42 0.64 -1.70 -6.23
CA LEU A 42 2.05 -1.80 -6.63
C LEU A 42 2.31 -1.20 -8.02
N THR A 43 1.42 -1.43 -8.99
CA THR A 43 1.53 -0.88 -10.34
C THR A 43 1.45 0.64 -10.34
N LEU A 44 0.44 1.21 -9.68
CA LEU A 44 0.28 2.67 -9.58
C LEU A 44 1.46 3.32 -8.86
N TRP A 45 1.97 2.68 -7.83
CA TRP A 45 3.16 3.19 -7.15
C TRP A 45 4.37 3.20 -8.07
N LYS A 46 4.60 2.11 -8.81
CA LYS A 46 5.69 2.06 -9.79
C LYS A 46 5.59 3.23 -10.80
N GLU A 47 4.40 3.49 -11.33
CA GLU A 47 4.16 4.64 -12.22
C GLU A 47 4.42 5.99 -11.54
N ALA A 48 4.04 6.14 -10.27
CA ALA A 48 4.32 7.34 -9.50
C ALA A 48 5.82 7.60 -9.38
N ILE A 49 6.60 6.58 -9.03
CA ILE A 49 8.06 6.65 -8.93
C ILE A 49 8.69 7.04 -10.28
N GLU A 50 8.21 6.45 -11.38
CA GLU A 50 8.70 6.78 -12.72
C GLU A 50 8.47 8.27 -13.04
N LYS A 51 7.27 8.79 -12.77
CA LYS A 51 6.95 10.22 -12.97
C LYS A 51 7.76 11.16 -12.07
N LEU A 52 7.97 10.79 -10.81
CA LEU A 52 8.81 11.55 -9.89
C LEU A 52 10.26 11.59 -10.37
N GLN A 53 10.78 10.45 -10.84
CA GLN A 53 12.13 10.36 -11.40
C GLN A 53 12.27 11.21 -12.67
N ASP A 54 11.28 11.21 -13.55
CA ASP A 54 11.29 12.05 -14.74
C ASP A 54 11.27 13.54 -14.40
N CYS A 55 10.43 13.94 -13.43
CA CYS A 55 10.40 15.31 -12.90
C CYS A 55 11.78 15.73 -12.37
N PHE A 56 12.41 14.88 -11.54
CA PHE A 56 13.76 15.11 -11.01
C PHE A 56 14.81 15.23 -12.11
N ASN A 57 14.80 14.33 -13.10
CA ASN A 57 15.75 14.33 -14.22
C ASN A 57 15.63 15.62 -15.06
N GLN A 58 14.40 16.11 -15.26
CA GLN A 58 14.16 17.36 -15.97
C GLN A 58 14.66 18.58 -15.19
N LEU A 59 14.50 18.60 -13.87
CA LEU A 59 15.07 19.63 -13.00
C LEU A 59 16.60 19.68 -13.14
N GLU A 60 17.27 18.55 -12.95
CA GLU A 60 18.73 18.45 -13.06
C GLU A 60 19.23 18.88 -14.44
N SER A 61 18.60 18.40 -15.51
CA SER A 61 18.91 18.80 -16.89
C SER A 61 18.74 20.31 -17.10
N SER A 62 17.66 20.89 -16.57
CA SER A 62 17.36 22.31 -16.69
C SER A 62 18.36 23.18 -15.92
N ILE A 63 18.72 22.79 -14.70
CA ILE A 63 19.73 23.47 -13.88
C ILE A 63 21.08 23.45 -14.60
N ASN A 64 21.51 22.29 -15.11
CA ASN A 64 22.79 22.14 -15.79
C ASN A 64 22.91 23.06 -17.02
N LYS A 65 21.82 23.28 -17.77
CA LYS A 65 21.79 24.21 -18.90
C LYS A 65 21.97 25.68 -18.51
N VAL A 66 21.48 26.10 -17.35
CA VAL A 66 21.49 27.51 -16.94
C VAL A 66 22.61 27.86 -15.96
N ARG A 67 23.29 26.88 -15.38
CA ARG A 67 24.30 27.03 -14.31
C ARG A 67 25.39 28.06 -14.63
N ASN A 68 25.89 28.07 -15.87
CA ASN A 68 26.99 28.94 -16.31
C ASN A 68 26.51 30.23 -16.99
N THR A 69 25.21 30.54 -16.96
CA THR A 69 24.65 31.73 -17.61
C THR A 69 24.59 32.93 -16.66
N ILE A 70 24.63 34.15 -17.20
CA ILE A 70 24.38 35.37 -16.42
C ILE A 70 22.99 35.29 -15.77
N GLY A 71 22.93 35.57 -14.47
CA GLY A 71 21.71 35.46 -13.67
C GLY A 71 21.29 34.02 -13.36
N SER A 72 22.21 33.05 -13.44
CA SER A 72 21.96 31.63 -13.15
C SER A 72 21.27 31.40 -11.80
N THR A 73 21.65 32.12 -10.74
CA THR A 73 21.02 31.99 -9.42
C THR A 73 19.51 32.21 -9.46
N ARG A 74 19.04 33.28 -10.13
CA ARG A 74 17.61 33.57 -10.28
C ARG A 74 16.91 32.49 -11.11
N LYS A 75 17.52 32.07 -12.22
CA LYS A 75 16.96 31.04 -13.11
C LYS A 75 16.85 29.69 -12.41
N ILE A 76 17.87 29.27 -11.66
CA ILE A 76 17.88 28.03 -10.87
C ILE A 76 16.76 28.08 -9.83
N SER A 77 16.64 29.18 -9.08
CA SER A 77 15.55 29.32 -8.08
C SER A 77 14.16 29.16 -8.73
N THR A 78 13.91 29.81 -9.87
CA THR A 78 12.63 29.68 -10.57
C THR A 78 12.38 28.25 -11.08
N LEU A 79 13.41 27.55 -11.55
CA LEU A 79 13.32 26.15 -11.96
C LEU A 79 13.00 25.25 -10.76
N THR A 80 13.71 25.40 -9.66
CA THR A 80 13.48 24.63 -8.42
C THR A 80 12.05 24.80 -7.93
N ASP A 81 11.52 26.03 -7.89
CA ASP A 81 10.14 26.29 -7.46
C ASP A 81 9.10 25.60 -8.38
N LYS A 82 9.34 25.65 -9.71
CA LYS A 82 8.47 24.99 -10.69
C LYS A 82 8.43 23.47 -10.46
N TYR A 83 9.59 22.84 -10.43
CA TYR A 83 9.70 21.38 -10.31
C TYR A 83 9.31 20.89 -8.91
N THR A 84 9.48 21.71 -7.86
CA THR A 84 8.94 21.44 -6.52
C THR A 84 7.43 21.28 -6.54
N LYS A 85 6.71 22.21 -7.18
CA LYS A 85 5.25 22.15 -7.30
C LYS A 85 4.79 20.95 -8.12
N GLU A 86 5.51 20.65 -9.21
CA GLU A 86 5.22 19.48 -10.05
C GLU A 86 5.42 18.17 -9.28
N PHE A 87 6.53 18.04 -8.56
CA PHE A 87 6.83 16.89 -7.71
C PHE A 87 5.75 16.68 -6.64
N GLN A 88 5.37 17.74 -5.93
CA GLN A 88 4.29 17.70 -4.93
C GLN A 88 2.94 17.31 -5.56
N SER A 89 2.62 17.85 -6.74
CA SER A 89 1.38 17.51 -7.44
C SER A 89 1.32 16.03 -7.84
N ILE A 90 2.44 15.45 -8.29
CA ILE A 90 2.54 14.02 -8.59
C ILE A 90 2.30 13.21 -7.31
N LEU A 91 2.96 13.57 -6.20
CA LEU A 91 2.77 12.90 -4.92
C LEU A 91 1.31 12.92 -4.47
N THR A 92 0.68 14.10 -4.42
CA THR A 92 -0.72 14.26 -3.99
C THR A 92 -1.68 13.46 -4.86
N LYS A 93 -1.52 13.50 -6.18
CA LYS A 93 -2.40 12.77 -7.10
C LYS A 93 -2.37 11.26 -6.83
N TYR A 94 -1.18 10.67 -6.78
CA TYR A 94 -1.04 9.23 -6.59
C TYR A 94 -1.40 8.81 -5.16
N SER A 95 -1.13 9.66 -4.19
CA SER A 95 -1.56 9.54 -2.80
C SER A 95 -3.09 9.36 -2.70
N ASP A 96 -3.87 10.23 -3.34
CA ASP A 96 -5.34 10.14 -3.34
C ASP A 96 -5.86 8.88 -4.04
N GLU A 97 -5.31 8.56 -5.22
CA GLU A 97 -5.68 7.35 -5.99
C GLU A 97 -5.41 6.06 -5.20
N VAL A 98 -4.27 6.01 -4.51
CA VAL A 98 -3.86 4.89 -3.65
C VAL A 98 -4.79 4.73 -2.46
N LEU A 99 -5.12 5.83 -1.76
CA LEU A 99 -5.99 5.79 -0.58
C LEU A 99 -7.37 5.24 -0.94
N GLN A 100 -7.91 5.66 -2.08
CA GLN A 100 -9.21 5.21 -2.54
C GLN A 100 -9.21 3.71 -2.84
N LEU A 101 -8.16 3.20 -3.51
CA LEU A 101 -8.13 1.81 -3.94
C LEU A 101 -8.10 0.82 -2.80
N ASN A 102 -7.46 1.14 -1.68
CA ASN A 102 -7.16 0.13 -0.68
C ASN A 102 -8.07 0.20 0.56
N LYS A 103 -8.70 1.35 0.83
CA LYS A 103 -9.53 1.54 2.02
C LYS A 103 -10.74 0.59 2.04
N ASP A 104 -11.52 0.55 0.96
CA ASP A 104 -12.77 -0.21 0.93
C ASP A 104 -12.54 -1.72 0.88
N ASP A 105 -11.55 -2.17 0.11
CA ASP A 105 -11.19 -3.58 -0.01
C ASP A 105 -10.59 -4.13 1.28
N TYR A 106 -9.73 -3.36 1.94
CA TYR A 106 -9.18 -3.73 3.26
C TYR A 106 -10.26 -3.84 4.32
N TYR A 107 -11.15 -2.84 4.46
CA TYR A 107 -12.22 -2.90 5.45
C TYR A 107 -13.21 -4.03 5.16
N SER A 108 -13.50 -4.29 3.88
CA SER A 108 -14.36 -5.39 3.45
C SER A 108 -13.75 -6.75 3.81
N LEU A 109 -12.46 -6.95 3.52
CA LEU A 109 -11.74 -8.17 3.89
C LEU A 109 -11.72 -8.35 5.42
N LYS A 110 -11.33 -7.30 6.15
CA LYS A 110 -11.28 -7.32 7.62
C LYS A 110 -12.63 -7.69 8.20
N TYR A 111 -13.71 -7.07 7.75
CA TYR A 111 -15.06 -7.40 8.19
C TYR A 111 -15.41 -8.87 7.95
N ILE A 112 -15.14 -9.39 6.74
CA ILE A 112 -15.47 -10.77 6.39
C ILE A 112 -14.63 -11.79 7.18
N VAL A 113 -13.34 -11.54 7.38
CA VAL A 113 -12.49 -12.38 8.23
C VAL A 113 -12.98 -12.35 9.67
N GLN A 114 -13.32 -11.17 10.19
CA GLN A 114 -13.81 -11.01 11.56
C GLN A 114 -15.17 -11.69 11.80
N LYS A 115 -16.09 -11.62 10.82
CA LYS A 115 -17.37 -12.34 10.85
C LYS A 115 -17.19 -13.86 10.88
N ASN A 116 -16.03 -14.35 10.43
CA ASN A 116 -15.70 -15.76 10.30
C ASN A 116 -14.64 -16.26 11.28
N LYS A 117 -14.29 -15.51 12.34
CA LYS A 117 -13.29 -15.88 13.38
C LYS A 117 -13.43 -17.26 14.03
N LYS A 118 -14.63 -17.86 13.99
CA LYS A 118 -14.85 -19.23 14.49
C LYS A 118 -14.18 -20.30 13.60
N LEU A 119 -13.79 -19.94 12.38
CA LEU A 119 -13.05 -20.81 11.47
C LEU A 119 -11.57 -20.60 11.73
N GLU A 120 -10.86 -21.69 12.03
CA GLU A 120 -9.38 -21.68 12.14
C GLU A 120 -8.72 -21.07 10.90
N PHE A 121 -9.24 -21.43 9.72
CA PHE A 121 -8.87 -20.85 8.43
C PHE A 121 -8.92 -19.30 8.41
N SER A 122 -9.93 -18.69 9.03
CA SER A 122 -10.02 -17.21 9.09
C SER A 122 -8.99 -16.61 10.03
N LEU A 123 -8.62 -17.28 11.12
CA LEU A 123 -7.55 -16.84 12.02
C LEU A 123 -6.18 -16.92 11.33
N MET A 124 -5.95 -17.97 10.55
CA MET A 124 -4.72 -18.10 9.74
C MET A 124 -4.61 -16.97 8.71
N ILE A 125 -5.70 -16.64 8.01
CA ILE A 125 -5.73 -15.49 7.08
C ILE A 125 -5.48 -14.17 7.81
N GLU A 126 -6.09 -13.97 8.98
CA GLU A 126 -5.88 -12.78 9.80
C GLU A 126 -4.39 -12.58 10.12
N ASN A 127 -3.68 -13.67 10.41
CA ASN A 127 -2.24 -13.67 10.72
C ASN A 127 -1.37 -13.48 9.46
N ILE A 128 -1.62 -14.21 8.38
CA ILE A 128 -0.85 -14.12 7.12
C ILE A 128 -0.90 -12.68 6.58
N LEU A 129 -2.09 -12.10 6.53
CA LEU A 129 -2.31 -10.75 6.00
C LEU A 129 -2.15 -9.64 7.06
N LYS A 130 -1.78 -10.01 8.29
CA LYS A 130 -1.56 -9.09 9.43
C LYS A 130 -2.70 -8.07 9.58
N LEU A 131 -3.97 -8.50 9.45
CA LEU A 131 -5.11 -7.58 9.33
C LEU A 131 -5.33 -6.67 10.55
N ASN A 132 -4.76 -6.99 11.70
CA ASN A 132 -4.81 -6.13 12.88
C ASN A 132 -3.72 -5.06 12.92
N ASP A 133 -2.55 -5.35 12.33
CA ASP A 133 -1.39 -4.45 12.31
C ASP A 133 -1.25 -3.69 10.98
N PHE A 134 -2.11 -3.99 10.02
CA PHE A 134 -2.11 -3.35 8.72
C PHE A 134 -2.40 -1.86 8.87
N ASN A 135 -1.40 -1.05 8.53
CA ASN A 135 -1.48 0.40 8.56
C ASN A 135 -0.96 0.96 7.24
N PHE A 136 -1.82 1.71 6.55
CA PHE A 136 -1.48 2.42 5.33
C PHE A 136 -0.31 3.39 5.50
N ASP A 137 -0.19 4.00 6.68
CA ASP A 137 0.88 4.94 6.99
C ASP A 137 2.25 4.25 7.12
N ASN A 138 2.28 2.93 7.37
CA ASN A 138 3.53 2.17 7.45
C ASN A 138 4.27 2.15 6.10
N TYR A 139 3.54 2.29 5.00
CA TYR A 139 4.13 2.40 3.66
C TYR A 139 4.74 3.79 3.39
N LYS A 140 4.67 4.72 4.35
CA LYS A 140 5.33 6.05 4.38
C LYS A 140 5.10 6.94 3.15
N ILE A 141 4.10 6.65 2.32
CA ILE A 141 3.82 7.37 1.06
C ILE A 141 3.43 8.83 1.35
N PHE A 142 2.71 9.07 2.44
CA PHE A 142 2.04 10.35 2.75
C PHE A 142 2.84 11.28 3.65
N LYS A 143 4.04 10.88 4.09
CA LYS A 143 4.85 11.70 5.00
C LYS A 143 5.84 12.63 4.31
N PHE A 144 6.04 12.47 3.00
CA PHE A 144 7.00 13.29 2.26
C PHE A 144 6.33 14.52 1.64
N ALA A 145 6.83 15.67 2.08
CA ALA A 145 6.59 17.04 1.60
C ALA A 145 5.17 17.65 1.74
N THR A 146 4.43 17.36 2.80
CA THR A 146 3.37 18.27 3.30
C THR A 146 3.91 19.41 4.17
N ASN A 147 5.15 19.85 3.97
CA ASN A 147 5.63 21.17 4.43
C ASN A 147 4.88 22.34 3.75
N SER A 148 3.73 22.07 3.09
CA SER A 148 2.82 23.08 2.55
C SER A 148 1.61 23.38 3.45
N GLN A 149 1.41 22.63 4.53
CA GLN A 149 0.44 23.00 5.57
C GLN A 149 1.17 23.72 6.71
N GLU A 150 0.98 25.04 6.76
CA GLU A 150 1.49 26.01 7.74
C GLU A 150 2.93 26.52 7.54
N GLY A 151 3.05 27.59 6.73
CA GLY A 151 3.86 28.75 7.09
C GLY A 151 5.35 28.72 6.76
N THR A 152 5.95 27.59 6.41
CA THR A 152 7.35 27.56 5.96
C THR A 152 7.51 26.56 4.81
N MET A 153 7.34 27.04 3.57
CA MET A 153 7.70 26.28 2.37
C MET A 153 9.19 25.96 2.42
N MET A 154 9.56 24.80 2.96
CA MET A 154 10.89 24.25 2.75
C MET A 154 10.96 23.88 1.27
N GLN A 155 11.67 24.67 0.46
CA GLN A 155 11.92 24.34 -0.94
C GLN A 155 12.49 22.92 -1.00
N LEU A 156 11.80 22.00 -1.68
CA LEU A 156 12.38 20.70 -2.01
C LEU A 156 13.57 20.99 -2.94
N ASN A 157 14.78 20.83 -2.42
CA ASN A 157 15.97 20.83 -3.28
C ASN A 157 16.14 19.44 -3.92
N SER A 158 16.99 19.35 -4.95
CA SER A 158 17.19 18.12 -5.70
C SER A 158 17.65 16.95 -4.82
N ASN A 159 18.43 17.19 -3.77
CA ASN A 159 18.87 16.15 -2.84
C ASN A 159 17.69 15.50 -2.12
N ILE A 160 16.75 16.30 -1.58
CA ILE A 160 15.57 15.77 -0.88
C ILE A 160 14.67 14.99 -1.84
N MET A 161 14.46 15.49 -3.07
CA MET A 161 13.68 14.75 -4.08
C MET A 161 14.30 13.38 -4.39
N ALA A 162 15.63 13.31 -4.49
CA ALA A 162 16.33 12.06 -4.74
C ALA A 162 16.22 11.08 -3.56
N GLU A 163 16.33 11.57 -2.33
CA GLU A 163 16.12 10.78 -1.11
C GLU A 163 14.70 10.22 -1.02
N ASP A 164 13.69 11.04 -1.34
CA ASP A 164 12.29 10.64 -1.37
C ASP A 164 12.06 9.54 -2.40
N ILE A 165 12.53 9.71 -3.65
CA ILE A 165 12.42 8.70 -4.70
C ILE A 165 13.07 7.38 -4.28
N ASN A 166 14.28 7.43 -3.69
CA ASN A 166 14.99 6.23 -3.25
C ASN A 166 14.25 5.52 -2.10
N SER A 167 13.69 6.28 -1.17
CA SER A 167 12.85 5.74 -0.08
C SER A 167 11.60 5.07 -0.62
N LEU A 168 10.92 5.70 -1.59
CA LEU A 168 9.75 5.12 -2.27
C LEU A 168 10.10 3.82 -3.00
N ARG A 169 11.25 3.75 -3.68
CA ARG A 169 11.72 2.51 -4.33
C ARG A 169 11.94 1.38 -3.34
N LYS A 170 12.60 1.68 -2.22
CA LYS A 170 12.85 0.69 -1.17
C LYS A 170 11.54 0.13 -0.62
N ASN A 171 10.59 1.01 -0.30
CA ASN A 171 9.27 0.60 0.19
C ASN A 171 8.51 -0.25 -0.85
N LEU A 172 8.58 0.12 -2.13
CA LEU A 172 7.96 -0.65 -3.21
C LEU A 172 8.53 -2.07 -3.27
N ASP A 173 9.84 -2.24 -3.10
CA ASP A 173 10.47 -3.56 -3.14
C ASP A 173 10.15 -4.40 -1.89
N GLU A 174 10.09 -3.79 -0.71
CA GLU A 174 9.59 -4.44 0.52
C GLU A 174 8.15 -4.94 0.35
N LEU A 175 7.27 -4.11 -0.22
CA LEU A 175 5.88 -4.45 -0.53
C LEU A 175 5.72 -5.58 -1.55
N LYS A 176 6.57 -5.61 -2.59
CA LYS A 176 6.58 -6.72 -3.55
C LYS A 176 6.97 -8.03 -2.87
N LEU A 177 7.91 -8.00 -1.94
CA LEU A 177 8.33 -9.18 -1.18
C LEU A 177 7.21 -9.65 -0.26
N GLU A 178 6.56 -8.72 0.45
CA GLU A 178 5.40 -8.99 1.30
C GLU A 178 4.27 -9.67 0.51
N LEU A 179 3.85 -9.09 -0.63
CA LEU A 179 2.80 -9.67 -1.46
C LEU A 179 3.17 -11.09 -1.96
N LYS A 180 4.41 -11.29 -2.41
CA LYS A 180 4.88 -12.62 -2.86
C LYS A 180 4.85 -13.65 -1.75
N GLN A 181 5.16 -13.24 -0.52
CA GLN A 181 5.11 -14.11 0.64
C GLN A 181 3.68 -14.46 1.02
N GLU A 182 2.78 -13.47 1.11
CA GLU A 182 1.36 -13.68 1.37
C GLU A 182 0.72 -14.62 0.35
N GLU A 183 0.96 -14.40 -0.96
CA GLU A 183 0.47 -15.30 -2.01
C GLU A 183 0.98 -16.74 -1.85
N ARG A 184 2.22 -16.93 -1.36
CA ARG A 184 2.78 -18.27 -1.13
C ARG A 184 2.11 -18.94 0.06
N GLU A 185 1.99 -18.23 1.18
CA GLU A 185 1.38 -18.75 2.41
C GLU A 185 -0.10 -19.08 2.19
N LEU A 186 -0.83 -18.24 1.44
CA LEU A 186 -2.23 -18.49 1.09
C LEU A 186 -2.41 -19.68 0.15
N ARG A 187 -1.52 -19.87 -0.83
CA ARG A 187 -1.56 -21.08 -1.68
C ARG A 187 -1.34 -22.36 -0.89
N ASN A 188 -0.46 -22.33 0.11
CA ASN A 188 -0.25 -23.48 0.99
C ASN A 188 -1.51 -23.77 1.82
N LEU A 189 -2.17 -22.72 2.33
CA LEU A 189 -3.39 -22.83 3.11
C LEU A 189 -4.61 -23.32 2.29
N GLU A 190 -4.65 -23.04 0.98
CA GLU A 190 -5.68 -23.58 0.08
C GLU A 190 -5.49 -25.07 -0.23
N ALA A 191 -4.26 -25.58 -0.11
CA ALA A 191 -3.92 -26.97 -0.39
C ALA A 191 -4.15 -27.93 0.81
N GLU A 192 -4.40 -27.37 2.01
CA GLU A 192 -4.82 -28.06 3.24
C GLU A 192 -6.35 -28.22 3.34
#